data_AF-A0A8C3NTB9-F1
#
_entry.id   AF-A0A8C3NTB9-F1
#
_cell.length_a   1.000
_cell.length_b   1.000
_cell.length_c   1.000
_cell.angle_alpha   90.00
_cell.angle_beta   90.00
_cell.angle_gamma   90.00
#
_symmetry.space_group_name_H-M   'P 1'
#
loop_
_entity.id
_entity.type
_entity.pdbx_description
1 polymer ?
#
loop_
_entity_poly.entity_id
_entity_poly.type
_entity_poly.pdbx_seq_one_letter_code
_entity_poly.pdbx_strand_id
1 'polypeptide(L)'
;SRSGYAFYEVYKETADWLRARAAQRPRIAIVCGSGLGDLADVLDNKTVFLYQDIPHFPRSTVAGHAGRLVFGELNGQPCVCMQGRFHSYEGYSFSMVTFPIRVFFLLGVEILIVTNAAGGLNPHFQVGDIMFIRDHISLFGLGGQNPLRGPNDERFGVRFPCMSDAYEQDLRGLAMESAQELGFLSFTREGVYCLLAGPCYETVAECRLLQALGADAVGMSTVPEVIVARHCGLRVLGISLITNKVVMSYNSQEKANHEEVLRISVVRAEALQKLVTHLLGKLGESTNFP
;
A
#
# COMPACT_ATOMS: atom_id res chain seq x y z
N SER A 1 22.74 -12.64 -21.33
CA SER A 1 22.88 -11.17 -21.28
C SER A 1 21.83 -10.40 -22.11
N ARG A 2 20.62 -10.96 -22.35
CA ARG A 2 19.50 -10.27 -23.04
C ARG A 2 18.27 -9.99 -22.16
N SER A 3 18.32 -10.32 -20.87
CA SER A 3 17.14 -10.29 -19.99
C SER A 3 16.83 -8.91 -19.42
N GLY A 4 17.82 -8.06 -19.10
CA GLY A 4 17.58 -6.75 -18.46
C GLY A 4 16.85 -5.75 -19.36
N TYR A 5 17.26 -5.66 -20.64
CA TYR A 5 16.65 -4.72 -21.59
C TYR A 5 15.16 -5.00 -21.87
N ALA A 6 14.74 -6.27 -21.82
CA ALA A 6 13.35 -6.63 -22.09
C ALA A 6 12.37 -6.15 -21.00
N PHE A 7 12.80 -6.05 -19.73
CA PHE A 7 11.86 -5.73 -18.65
C PHE A 7 11.52 -4.24 -18.58
N TYR A 8 12.49 -3.34 -18.74
CA TYR A 8 12.22 -1.89 -18.71
C TYR A 8 11.24 -1.44 -19.79
N GLU A 9 11.41 -1.94 -21.01
CA GLU A 9 10.54 -1.57 -22.14
C GLU A 9 9.09 -1.98 -21.90
N VAL A 10 8.83 -3.10 -21.22
CA VAL A 10 7.47 -3.53 -20.84
C VAL A 10 6.83 -2.52 -19.89
N TYR A 11 7.54 -2.06 -18.86
CA TYR A 11 7.02 -1.02 -17.96
C TYR A 11 6.81 0.31 -18.69
N LYS A 12 7.74 0.67 -19.59
CA LYS A 12 7.68 1.90 -20.38
C LYS A 12 6.50 1.88 -21.35
N GLU A 13 6.23 0.77 -22.02
CA GLU A 13 5.09 0.60 -22.91
C GLU A 13 3.78 0.87 -22.17
N THR A 14 3.60 0.29 -20.98
CA THR A 14 2.41 0.54 -20.14
C THR A 14 2.33 2.01 -19.71
N ALA A 15 3.43 2.60 -19.26
CA ALA A 15 3.47 4.01 -18.85
C ALA A 15 3.15 4.97 -20.01
N ASP A 16 3.69 4.71 -21.21
CA ASP A 16 3.43 5.50 -22.41
C ASP A 16 1.96 5.35 -22.86
N TRP A 17 1.42 4.13 -22.79
CA TRP A 17 0.01 3.86 -23.10
C TRP A 17 -0.94 4.64 -22.19
N LEU A 18 -0.64 4.69 -20.88
CA LEU A 18 -1.39 5.48 -19.90
C LEU A 18 -1.21 6.98 -20.12
N ARG A 19 0.03 7.46 -20.33
CA ARG A 19 0.34 8.89 -20.52
C ARG A 19 -0.36 9.47 -21.76
N ALA A 20 -0.56 8.66 -22.80
CA ALA A 20 -1.28 9.04 -24.01
C ALA A 20 -2.81 9.14 -23.83
N ARG A 21 -3.36 8.55 -22.76
CA ARG A 21 -4.83 8.43 -22.53
C ARG A 21 -5.32 9.14 -21.27
N ALA A 22 -4.44 9.41 -20.32
CA ALA A 22 -4.73 10.23 -19.15
C ALA A 22 -4.17 11.64 -19.36
N ALA A 23 -5.01 12.66 -19.16
CA ALA A 23 -4.57 14.05 -19.20
C ALA A 23 -3.73 14.41 -17.96
N GLN A 24 -4.06 13.82 -16.81
CA GLN A 24 -3.40 14.04 -15.54
C GLN A 24 -1.94 13.58 -15.55
N ARG A 25 -1.10 14.26 -14.77
CA ARG A 25 0.30 13.90 -14.52
C ARG A 25 0.46 13.68 -13.01
N PRO A 26 0.20 12.47 -12.51
CA PRO A 26 0.12 12.24 -11.08
C PRO A 26 1.50 12.36 -10.44
N ARG A 27 1.60 13.12 -9.35
CA ARG A 27 2.79 13.13 -8.47
C ARG A 27 2.65 12.14 -7.32
N ILE A 28 1.41 11.73 -7.04
CA ILE A 28 1.06 10.84 -5.93
C ILE A 28 0.35 9.61 -6.49
N ALA A 29 0.80 8.42 -6.08
CA ALA A 29 0.07 7.18 -6.29
C ALA A 29 -0.49 6.66 -4.97
N ILE A 30 -1.73 6.16 -5.00
CA ILE A 30 -2.40 5.59 -3.84
C ILE A 30 -2.79 4.15 -4.13
N VAL A 31 -2.31 3.20 -3.33
CA VAL A 31 -2.69 1.79 -3.44
C VAL A 31 -3.77 1.46 -2.43
N CYS A 32 -5.01 1.30 -2.89
CA CYS A 32 -6.16 1.02 -2.04
C CYS A 32 -6.21 -0.46 -1.67
N GLY A 33 -6.18 -0.75 -0.37
CA GLY A 33 -6.38 -2.09 0.18
C GLY A 33 -7.85 -2.49 0.29
N SER A 34 -8.12 -3.67 0.87
CA SER A 34 -9.47 -4.21 1.01
C SER A 34 -10.41 -3.27 1.78
N GLY A 35 -11.49 -2.86 1.12
CA GLY A 35 -12.50 -1.94 1.67
C GLY A 35 -12.05 -0.47 1.77
N LEU A 36 -10.93 -0.11 1.13
CA LEU A 36 -10.44 1.27 1.01
C LEU A 36 -10.56 1.80 -0.42
N GLY A 37 -11.30 1.08 -1.27
CA GLY A 37 -11.48 1.42 -2.68
C GLY A 37 -12.27 2.71 -2.90
N ASP A 38 -13.13 3.08 -1.96
CA ASP A 38 -13.99 4.29 -2.05
C ASP A 38 -13.17 5.59 -2.12
N LEU A 39 -11.91 5.55 -1.69
CA LEU A 39 -10.99 6.68 -1.85
C LEU A 39 -10.79 7.05 -3.33
N ALA A 40 -10.82 6.07 -4.24
CA ALA A 40 -10.72 6.33 -5.68
C ALA A 40 -12.00 7.02 -6.23
N ASP A 41 -13.15 6.82 -5.57
CA ASP A 41 -14.44 7.33 -6.03
C ASP A 41 -14.64 8.80 -5.72
N VAL A 42 -13.85 9.38 -4.81
CA VAL A 42 -13.94 10.80 -4.44
C VAL A 42 -12.95 11.69 -5.16
N LEU A 43 -12.17 11.14 -6.10
CA LEU A 43 -11.34 11.96 -6.97
C LEU A 43 -12.23 12.82 -7.88
N ASP A 44 -11.79 14.04 -8.13
CA ASP A 44 -12.34 14.93 -9.13
C ASP A 44 -11.70 14.66 -10.49
N ASN A 45 -12.36 15.09 -11.58
CA ASN A 45 -11.83 15.04 -12.95
C ASN A 45 -11.34 13.65 -13.40
N LYS A 46 -12.07 12.58 -13.04
CA LYS A 46 -11.58 11.20 -13.15
C LYS A 46 -11.42 10.69 -14.58
N THR A 47 -10.30 9.99 -14.83
CA THR A 47 -10.10 9.07 -15.95
C THR A 47 -9.90 7.66 -15.40
N VAL A 48 -10.73 6.71 -15.80
CA VAL A 48 -10.76 5.34 -15.26
C VAL A 48 -10.31 4.33 -16.32
N PHE A 49 -9.39 3.44 -15.95
CA PHE A 49 -8.95 2.31 -16.78
C PHE A 49 -9.21 1.00 -16.05
N LEU A 50 -9.79 0.01 -16.72
CA LEU A 50 -9.85 -1.34 -16.17
C LEU A 50 -8.47 -2.00 -16.30
N TYR A 51 -8.02 -2.74 -15.29
CA TYR A 51 -6.71 -3.41 -15.33
C TYR A 51 -6.55 -4.33 -16.54
N GLN A 52 -7.63 -4.99 -16.97
CA GLN A 52 -7.64 -5.87 -18.14
C GLN A 52 -7.36 -5.16 -19.47
N ASP A 53 -7.58 -3.85 -19.55
CA ASP A 53 -7.37 -3.05 -20.77
C ASP A 53 -5.98 -2.40 -20.80
N ILE A 54 -5.27 -2.41 -19.66
CA ILE A 54 -3.93 -1.84 -19.53
C ILE A 54 -2.91 -2.91 -19.97
N PRO A 55 -1.99 -2.59 -20.91
CA PRO A 55 -0.96 -3.54 -21.33
C PRO A 55 -0.14 -4.07 -20.16
N HIS A 56 0.08 -5.38 -20.14
CA HIS A 56 0.89 -6.11 -19.15
C HIS A 56 0.40 -6.07 -17.70
N PHE A 57 -0.71 -5.39 -17.42
CA PHE A 57 -1.24 -5.27 -16.06
C PHE A 57 -1.81 -6.61 -15.57
N PRO A 58 -1.60 -6.96 -14.29
CA PRO A 58 -2.23 -8.13 -13.70
C PRO A 58 -3.75 -7.95 -13.57
N ARG A 59 -4.48 -9.06 -13.41
CA ARG A 59 -5.91 -9.03 -13.09
C ARG A 59 -6.08 -9.16 -11.59
N SER A 60 -7.11 -8.51 -11.03
CA SER A 60 -7.46 -8.71 -9.61
C SER A 60 -8.54 -9.76 -9.51
N THR A 61 -8.37 -10.74 -8.63
CA THR A 61 -9.32 -11.86 -8.47
C THR A 61 -9.98 -11.90 -7.09
N VAL A 62 -9.52 -11.07 -6.15
CA VAL A 62 -10.03 -11.00 -4.76
C VAL A 62 -11.30 -10.15 -4.69
N ALA A 63 -12.30 -10.63 -3.93
CA ALA A 63 -13.52 -9.87 -3.67
C ALA A 63 -13.22 -8.52 -2.98
N GLY A 64 -13.94 -7.46 -3.37
CA GLY A 64 -13.71 -6.10 -2.87
C GLY A 64 -12.61 -5.32 -3.60
N HIS A 65 -11.98 -5.91 -4.63
CA HIS A 65 -11.01 -5.22 -5.50
C HIS A 65 -11.66 -4.96 -6.86
N ALA A 66 -11.97 -3.68 -7.15
CA ALA A 66 -12.70 -3.30 -8.38
C ALA A 66 -11.89 -3.51 -9.66
N GLY A 67 -10.56 -3.61 -9.57
CA GLY A 67 -9.68 -3.87 -10.70
C GLY A 67 -9.55 -2.67 -11.63
N ARG A 68 -9.45 -1.45 -11.06
CA ARG A 68 -9.44 -0.19 -11.80
C ARG A 68 -8.26 0.69 -11.41
N LEU A 69 -7.66 1.35 -12.39
CA LEU A 69 -6.70 2.41 -12.20
C LEU A 69 -7.40 3.75 -12.46
N VAL A 70 -7.47 4.60 -11.45
CA VAL A 70 -8.25 5.85 -11.48
C VAL A 70 -7.29 7.04 -11.38
N PHE A 71 -7.17 7.79 -12.46
CA PHE A 71 -6.49 9.09 -12.46
C PHE A 71 -7.49 10.17 -12.11
N GLY A 72 -7.05 11.20 -11.42
CA GLY A 72 -7.89 12.35 -11.09
C GLY A 72 -7.17 13.29 -10.15
N GLU A 73 -7.94 14.11 -9.45
CA GLU A 73 -7.43 15.07 -8.48
C GLU A 73 -8.05 14.81 -7.12
N LEU A 74 -7.25 14.90 -6.06
CA LEU A 74 -7.75 14.85 -4.69
C LEU A 74 -7.24 16.08 -3.96
N ASN A 75 -8.16 16.97 -3.60
CA ASN A 75 -7.86 18.30 -3.06
C ASN A 75 -6.90 19.11 -3.98
N GLY A 76 -7.17 19.08 -5.30
CA GLY A 76 -6.36 19.75 -6.32
C GLY A 76 -5.02 19.09 -6.64
N GLN A 77 -4.61 18.03 -5.92
CA GLN A 77 -3.38 17.30 -6.21
C GLN A 77 -3.61 16.20 -7.24
N PRO A 78 -2.85 16.17 -8.35
CA PRO A 78 -2.99 15.12 -9.37
C PRO A 78 -2.51 13.78 -8.82
N CYS A 79 -3.41 12.81 -8.82
CA CYS A 79 -3.22 11.49 -8.21
C CYS A 79 -3.59 10.36 -9.17
N VAL A 80 -3.00 9.19 -8.91
CA VAL A 80 -3.44 7.91 -9.50
C VAL A 80 -3.73 6.90 -8.39
N CYS A 81 -4.93 6.32 -8.40
CA CYS A 81 -5.40 5.36 -7.41
C CYS A 81 -5.51 3.97 -8.02
N MET A 82 -4.88 2.98 -7.40
CA MET A 82 -5.19 1.57 -7.62
C MET A 82 -6.40 1.18 -6.79
N GLN A 83 -7.56 1.06 -7.42
CA GLN A 83 -8.80 0.60 -6.77
C GLN A 83 -8.83 -0.93 -6.77
N GLY A 84 -8.10 -1.48 -5.80
CA GLY A 84 -7.79 -2.89 -5.67
C GLY A 84 -6.33 -3.18 -6.03
N ARG A 85 -5.63 -3.91 -5.16
CA ARG A 85 -4.26 -4.40 -5.37
C ARG A 85 -4.21 -5.87 -5.79
N PHE A 86 -2.99 -6.36 -6.00
CA PHE A 86 -2.67 -7.76 -6.25
C PHE A 86 -1.96 -8.34 -5.05
N HIS A 87 -2.12 -9.63 -4.82
CA HIS A 87 -1.48 -10.35 -3.73
C HIS A 87 -0.73 -11.57 -4.24
N SER A 88 0.35 -11.94 -3.55
CA SER A 88 1.12 -13.12 -3.95
C SER A 88 0.35 -14.43 -3.69
N TYR A 89 -0.55 -14.48 -2.69
CA TYR A 89 -1.41 -15.63 -2.46
C TYR A 89 -2.40 -15.91 -3.62
N GLU A 90 -2.63 -14.95 -4.53
CA GLU A 90 -3.39 -15.17 -5.79
C GLU A 90 -2.58 -15.99 -6.83
N GLY A 91 -1.33 -16.36 -6.50
CA GLY A 91 -0.41 -17.07 -7.39
C GLY A 91 0.52 -16.14 -8.18
N TYR A 92 0.42 -14.82 -7.96
CA TYR A 92 1.28 -13.84 -8.61
C TYR A 92 2.69 -13.81 -8.00
N SER A 93 3.71 -13.69 -8.86
CA SER A 93 5.05 -13.34 -8.41
C SER A 93 5.07 -11.92 -7.87
N PHE A 94 6.00 -11.59 -6.96
CA PHE A 94 6.09 -10.21 -6.50
C PHE A 94 6.46 -9.21 -7.58
N SER A 95 7.21 -9.63 -8.61
CA SER A 95 7.48 -8.77 -9.77
C SER A 95 6.19 -8.36 -10.49
N MET A 96 5.17 -9.23 -10.48
CA MET A 96 3.85 -8.96 -11.05
C MET A 96 2.99 -8.14 -10.08
N VAL A 97 2.98 -8.50 -8.78
CA VAL A 97 2.27 -7.72 -7.73
C VAL A 97 2.73 -6.27 -7.71
N THR A 98 4.03 -6.03 -7.84
CA THR A 98 4.65 -4.71 -7.76
C THR A 98 4.83 -4.03 -9.13
N PHE A 99 4.34 -4.66 -10.21
CA PHE A 99 4.44 -4.11 -11.56
C PHE A 99 3.96 -2.65 -11.66
N PRO A 100 2.80 -2.28 -11.07
CA PRO A 100 2.30 -0.90 -11.14
C PRO A 100 3.24 0.14 -10.54
N ILE A 101 4.06 -0.23 -9.55
CA ILE A 101 4.92 0.74 -8.85
C ILE A 101 6.02 1.28 -9.78
N ARG A 102 6.61 0.42 -10.62
CA ARG A 102 7.56 0.87 -11.65
C ARG A 102 6.89 1.69 -12.75
N VAL A 103 5.63 1.37 -13.08
CA VAL A 103 4.84 2.20 -14.01
C VAL A 103 4.59 3.58 -13.41
N PHE A 104 4.27 3.68 -12.12
CA PHE A 104 4.09 4.97 -11.42
C PHE A 104 5.36 5.81 -11.43
N PHE A 105 6.51 5.21 -11.14
CA PHE A 105 7.80 5.88 -11.28
C PHE A 105 7.99 6.46 -12.69
N LEU A 106 7.72 5.69 -13.75
CA LEU A 106 7.83 6.16 -15.14
C LEU A 106 6.76 7.21 -15.52
N LEU A 107 5.64 7.27 -14.81
CA LEU A 107 4.63 8.32 -14.96
C LEU A 107 5.01 9.62 -14.23
N GLY A 108 6.09 9.63 -13.44
CA GLY A 108 6.56 10.79 -12.68
C GLY A 108 6.01 10.87 -11.26
N VAL A 109 5.49 9.76 -10.71
CA VAL A 109 5.07 9.72 -9.30
C VAL A 109 6.28 9.80 -8.39
N GLU A 110 6.17 10.65 -7.37
CA GLU A 110 7.20 10.92 -6.37
C GLU A 110 6.83 10.33 -5.00
N ILE A 111 5.52 10.28 -4.68
CA ILE A 111 5.00 9.80 -3.39
C ILE A 111 4.07 8.59 -3.62
N LEU A 112 4.32 7.51 -2.89
CA LEU A 112 3.44 6.35 -2.82
C LEU A 112 2.76 6.29 -1.44
N ILE A 113 1.42 6.28 -1.44
CA ILE A 113 0.62 6.00 -0.24
C ILE A 113 0.06 4.58 -0.37
N VAL A 114 0.46 3.70 0.54
CA VAL A 114 -0.02 2.31 0.57
C VAL A 114 -0.97 2.12 1.73
N THR A 115 -2.18 1.60 1.43
CA THR A 115 -3.21 1.37 2.44
C THR A 115 -3.57 -0.12 2.50
N ASN A 116 -3.78 -0.68 3.69
CA ASN A 116 -4.18 -2.07 3.84
C ASN A 116 -5.11 -2.30 5.04
N ALA A 117 -5.80 -3.43 5.01
CA ALA A 117 -6.40 -4.02 6.21
C ALA A 117 -5.35 -4.91 6.90
N ALA A 118 -5.32 -4.89 8.23
CA ALA A 118 -4.38 -5.66 9.03
C ALA A 118 -5.01 -6.20 10.32
N GLY A 119 -4.50 -7.35 10.77
CA GLY A 119 -4.78 -7.86 12.12
C GLY A 119 -3.91 -7.15 13.15
N GLY A 120 -4.51 -6.69 14.24
CA GLY A 120 -3.79 -6.07 15.36
C GLY A 120 -3.13 -7.11 16.26
N LEU A 121 -1.79 -7.10 16.33
CA LEU A 121 -0.96 -7.90 17.23
C LEU A 121 -0.69 -7.17 18.55
N ASN A 122 -0.59 -5.85 18.50
CA ASN A 122 -0.41 -5.03 19.69
C ASN A 122 -1.71 -5.03 20.53
N PRO A 123 -1.68 -5.48 21.81
CA PRO A 123 -2.88 -5.60 22.62
C PRO A 123 -3.57 -4.26 22.94
N HIS A 124 -2.85 -3.14 22.75
CA HIS A 124 -3.40 -1.80 22.92
C HIS A 124 -4.21 -1.32 21.71
N PHE A 125 -4.05 -1.96 20.54
CA PHE A 125 -4.80 -1.58 19.35
C PHE A 125 -6.24 -2.09 19.44
N GLN A 126 -7.15 -1.31 18.85
CA GLN A 126 -8.56 -1.64 18.74
C GLN A 126 -8.97 -1.82 17.28
N VAL A 127 -10.03 -2.58 17.07
CA VAL A 127 -10.66 -2.66 15.74
C VAL A 127 -11.13 -1.26 15.33
N GLY A 128 -10.77 -0.86 14.12
CA GLY A 128 -11.02 0.47 13.59
C GLY A 128 -9.94 1.50 13.91
N ASP A 129 -8.86 1.14 14.60
CA ASP A 129 -7.67 2.00 14.73
C ASP A 129 -6.97 2.15 13.37
N ILE A 130 -6.42 3.34 13.11
CA ILE A 130 -5.58 3.64 11.95
C ILE A 130 -4.13 3.64 12.43
N MET A 131 -3.32 2.72 11.92
CA MET A 131 -1.89 2.63 12.22
C MET A 131 -1.06 3.19 11.08
N PHE A 132 -0.27 4.22 11.33
CA PHE A 132 0.82 4.61 10.44
C PHE A 132 1.98 3.62 10.57
N ILE A 133 2.43 3.09 9.43
CA ILE A 133 3.51 2.09 9.40
C ILE A 133 4.83 2.84 9.54
N ARG A 134 5.54 2.63 10.65
CA ARG A 134 6.88 3.20 10.87
C ARG A 134 7.99 2.34 10.31
N ASP A 135 7.78 1.03 10.27
CA ASP A 135 8.74 0.03 9.83
C ASP A 135 8.00 -1.27 9.45
N HIS A 136 8.71 -2.22 8.84
CA HIS A 136 8.16 -3.52 8.54
C HIS A 136 9.10 -4.70 8.82
N ILE A 137 8.48 -5.86 9.05
CA ILE A 137 9.17 -7.16 9.03
C ILE A 137 8.66 -7.92 7.80
N SER A 138 9.57 -8.28 6.90
CA SER A 138 9.25 -9.09 5.72
C SER A 138 9.70 -10.53 5.92
N LEU A 139 8.90 -11.37 6.58
CA LEU A 139 9.28 -12.77 6.82
C LEU A 139 9.56 -13.52 5.51
N PHE A 140 8.77 -13.25 4.49
CA PHE A 140 8.94 -13.85 3.18
C PHE A 140 10.13 -13.26 2.42
N GLY A 141 10.44 -11.97 2.62
CA GLY A 141 11.67 -11.33 2.15
C GLY A 141 12.92 -11.94 2.77
N LEU A 142 12.91 -12.24 4.08
CA LEU A 142 13.99 -12.95 4.77
C LEU A 142 14.18 -14.38 4.21
N GLY A 143 13.09 -15.02 3.76
CA GLY A 143 13.11 -16.30 3.05
C GLY A 143 13.57 -16.22 1.58
N GLY A 144 14.05 -15.07 1.10
CA GLY A 144 14.58 -14.88 -0.24
C GLY A 144 13.54 -14.54 -1.31
N GLN A 145 12.28 -14.34 -0.93
CA GLN A 145 11.22 -13.93 -1.83
C GLN A 145 11.06 -12.40 -1.77
N ASN A 146 12.00 -11.71 -2.42
CA ASN A 146 12.05 -10.25 -2.50
C ASN A 146 11.76 -9.80 -3.95
N PRO A 147 10.94 -8.76 -4.19
CA PRO A 147 10.64 -8.27 -5.54
C PRO A 147 11.89 -7.84 -6.35
N LEU A 148 13.00 -7.52 -5.67
CA LEU A 148 14.27 -7.13 -6.30
C LEU A 148 15.20 -8.32 -6.61
N ARG A 149 14.77 -9.56 -6.31
CA ARG A 149 15.53 -10.76 -6.66
C ARG A 149 15.63 -10.89 -8.19
N GLY A 150 16.83 -11.19 -8.68
CA GLY A 150 17.15 -11.26 -10.11
C GLY A 150 18.15 -10.18 -10.52
N PRO A 151 18.37 -9.96 -11.83
CA PRO A 151 19.21 -8.87 -12.34
C PRO A 151 18.67 -7.49 -11.94
N ASN A 152 19.56 -6.55 -11.60
CA ASN A 152 19.18 -5.15 -11.36
C ASN A 152 19.19 -4.35 -12.66
N ASP A 153 18.24 -3.44 -12.80
CA ASP A 153 18.25 -2.43 -13.86
C ASP A 153 18.48 -1.05 -13.22
N GLU A 154 19.64 -0.45 -13.52
CA GLU A 154 20.09 0.80 -12.90
C GLU A 154 19.23 2.00 -13.28
N ARG A 155 18.39 1.88 -14.32
CA ARG A 155 17.40 2.91 -14.69
C ARG A 155 16.28 3.06 -13.66
N PHE A 156 16.02 2.03 -12.86
CA PHE A 156 15.07 2.11 -11.74
C PHE A 156 15.78 2.48 -10.45
N GLY A 157 16.91 1.84 -10.15
CA GLY A 157 17.62 2.14 -8.90
C GLY A 157 18.84 1.28 -8.64
N VAL A 158 19.45 1.52 -7.49
CA VAL A 158 20.68 0.84 -7.06
C VAL A 158 20.47 -0.64 -6.79
N ARG A 159 21.55 -1.42 -6.86
CA ARG A 159 21.48 -2.87 -6.61
C ARG A 159 21.06 -3.23 -5.18
N PHE A 160 21.47 -2.42 -4.21
CA PHE A 160 21.27 -2.67 -2.78
C PHE A 160 20.65 -1.42 -2.13
N PRO A 161 19.33 -1.22 -2.22
CA PRO A 161 18.68 -0.06 -1.63
C PRO A 161 18.67 -0.16 -0.10
N CYS A 162 18.80 0.98 0.57
CA CYS A 162 18.58 1.09 2.01
C CYS A 162 17.07 1.05 2.31
N MET A 163 16.68 0.38 3.39
CA MET A 163 15.28 0.28 3.82
C MET A 163 15.04 0.83 5.23
N SER A 164 16.06 1.32 5.93
CA SER A 164 15.91 1.86 7.29
C SER A 164 15.10 3.16 7.35
N ASP A 165 14.93 3.83 6.22
CA ASP A 165 14.14 5.04 6.02
C ASP A 165 12.95 4.80 5.07
N ALA A 166 12.53 3.54 4.91
CA ALA A 166 11.54 3.17 3.90
C ALA A 166 10.17 3.84 4.09
N TYR A 167 9.82 4.21 5.33
CA TYR A 167 8.63 4.97 5.66
C TYR A 167 9.03 6.35 6.16
N GLU A 168 8.84 7.34 5.31
CA GLU A 168 9.46 8.64 5.49
C GLU A 168 8.92 9.37 6.73
N GLN A 169 9.85 9.89 7.53
CA GLN A 169 9.51 10.55 8.79
C GLN A 169 8.64 11.78 8.59
N ASP A 170 8.92 12.60 7.58
CA ASP A 170 8.18 13.84 7.32
C ASP A 170 6.74 13.54 6.87
N LEU A 171 6.55 12.53 6.02
CA LEU A 171 5.21 12.10 5.61
C LEU A 171 4.41 11.53 6.78
N ARG A 172 5.05 10.76 7.67
CA ARG A 172 4.41 10.28 8.91
C ARG A 172 4.06 11.43 9.85
N GLY A 173 4.94 12.42 9.99
CA GLY A 173 4.70 13.62 10.78
C GLY A 173 3.48 14.39 10.27
N LEU A 174 3.42 14.68 8.97
CA LEU A 174 2.26 15.32 8.35
C LEU A 174 0.96 14.52 8.51
N ALA A 175 1.03 13.19 8.41
CA ALA A 175 -0.13 12.33 8.61
C ALA A 175 -0.62 12.37 10.06
N MET A 176 0.29 12.40 11.04
CA MET A 176 -0.04 12.55 12.46
C MET A 176 -0.66 13.92 12.77
N GLU A 177 -0.09 15.00 12.24
CA GLU A 177 -0.68 16.34 12.36
C GLU A 177 -2.08 16.39 11.73
N SER A 178 -2.25 15.79 10.54
CA SER A 178 -3.55 15.69 9.87
C SER A 178 -4.57 14.96 10.74
N ALA A 179 -4.16 13.85 11.37
CA ALA A 179 -5.01 13.12 12.30
C ALA A 179 -5.37 13.97 13.54
N GLN A 180 -4.43 14.78 14.04
CA GLN A 180 -4.69 15.70 15.15
C GLN A 180 -5.70 16.79 14.81
N GLU A 181 -5.52 17.47 13.67
CA GLU A 181 -6.41 18.54 13.19
C GLU A 181 -7.84 18.02 12.93
N LEU A 182 -7.97 16.76 12.49
CA LEU A 182 -9.26 16.09 12.28
C LEU A 182 -9.86 15.49 13.55
N GLY A 183 -9.17 15.54 14.70
CA GLY A 183 -9.63 14.96 15.97
C GLY A 183 -9.56 13.43 16.04
N PHE A 184 -8.71 12.80 15.21
CA PHE A 184 -8.58 11.34 15.05
C PHE A 184 -7.51 10.71 15.95
N LEU A 185 -6.79 11.49 16.78
CA LEU A 185 -5.72 10.98 17.64
C LEU A 185 -6.13 9.82 18.54
N SER A 186 -7.37 9.79 19.01
CA SER A 186 -7.87 8.74 19.91
C SER A 186 -7.81 7.33 19.30
N PHE A 187 -7.90 7.23 17.97
CA PHE A 187 -7.82 5.97 17.22
C PHE A 187 -6.67 5.95 16.20
N THR A 188 -5.68 6.83 16.37
CA THR A 188 -4.46 6.84 15.56
C THR A 188 -3.33 6.14 16.32
N ARG A 189 -2.57 5.30 15.63
CA ARG A 189 -1.44 4.52 16.15
C ARG A 189 -0.25 4.64 15.21
N GLU A 190 0.91 4.21 15.70
CA GLU A 190 2.11 4.05 14.90
C GLU A 190 2.77 2.73 15.30
N GLY A 191 3.25 1.95 14.33
CA GLY A 191 3.78 0.61 14.63
C GLY A 191 4.46 -0.10 13.47
N VAL A 192 4.98 -1.29 13.77
CA VAL A 192 5.68 -2.18 12.84
C VAL A 192 4.70 -3.14 12.18
N TYR A 193 4.68 -3.16 10.84
CA TYR A 193 3.82 -4.06 10.06
C TYR A 193 4.59 -5.33 9.65
N CYS A 194 4.02 -6.51 9.88
CA CYS A 194 4.59 -7.77 9.42
C CYS A 194 3.88 -8.29 8.17
N LEU A 195 4.65 -8.57 7.11
CA LEU A 195 4.17 -9.25 5.90
C LEU A 195 4.23 -10.77 6.09
N LEU A 196 3.08 -11.42 5.88
CA LEU A 196 2.95 -12.86 5.63
C LEU A 196 2.56 -13.13 4.17
N ALA A 197 2.73 -14.38 3.74
CA ALA A 197 2.30 -14.81 2.42
C ALA A 197 0.77 -14.96 2.32
N GLY A 198 0.11 -15.47 3.36
CA GLY A 198 -1.30 -15.89 3.31
C GLY A 198 -1.51 -17.17 2.47
N PRO A 199 -2.77 -17.53 2.14
CA PRO A 199 -4.01 -16.80 2.44
C PRO A 199 -4.62 -17.16 3.81
N CYS A 200 -4.09 -18.16 4.51
CA CYS A 200 -4.54 -18.49 5.86
C CYS A 200 -4.23 -17.32 6.81
N TYR A 201 -5.21 -16.96 7.65
CA TYR A 201 -4.95 -16.16 8.83
C TYR A 201 -4.07 -16.94 9.82
N GLU A 202 -3.47 -16.20 10.74
CA GLU A 202 -2.46 -16.69 11.65
C GLU A 202 -3.04 -17.63 12.72
N THR A 203 -2.29 -18.67 13.06
CA THR A 203 -2.51 -19.48 14.27
C THR A 203 -2.11 -18.71 15.53
N VAL A 204 -2.60 -19.13 16.69
CA VAL A 204 -2.22 -18.55 18.00
C VAL A 204 -0.70 -18.55 18.22
N ALA A 205 0.00 -19.60 17.77
CA ALA A 205 1.44 -19.70 17.91
C ALA A 205 2.18 -18.71 17.00
N GLU A 206 1.73 -18.56 15.75
CA GLU A 206 2.26 -17.56 14.82
C GLU A 206 2.01 -16.14 15.34
N CYS A 207 0.81 -15.81 15.83
CA CYS A 207 0.53 -14.51 16.44
C CYS A 207 1.51 -14.18 17.58
N ARG A 208 1.74 -15.14 18.49
CA ARG A 208 2.68 -14.96 19.61
C ARG A 208 4.12 -14.78 19.13
N LEU A 209 4.53 -15.53 18.11
CA LEU A 209 5.85 -15.37 17.49
C LEU A 209 6.01 -13.97 16.90
N LEU A 210 5.04 -13.51 16.10
CA LEU A 210 5.08 -12.19 15.47
C LEU A 210 5.14 -11.06 16.51
N GLN A 211 4.36 -11.17 17.58
CA GLN A 211 4.40 -10.22 18.68
C GLN A 211 5.77 -10.24 19.39
N ALA A 212 6.35 -11.42 19.62
CA ALA A 212 7.68 -11.56 20.20
C ALA A 212 8.79 -10.98 19.30
N LEU A 213 8.59 -10.96 17.99
CA LEU A 213 9.46 -10.30 17.01
C LEU A 213 9.27 -8.77 16.96
N GLY A 214 8.31 -8.22 17.71
CA GLY A 214 8.05 -6.78 17.78
C GLY A 214 7.11 -6.25 16.70
N ALA A 215 6.32 -7.09 16.04
CA ALA A 215 5.29 -6.65 15.11
C ALA A 215 4.04 -6.15 15.86
N ASP A 216 3.49 -5.02 15.42
CA ASP A 216 2.29 -4.40 15.99
C ASP A 216 1.03 -4.75 15.17
N ALA A 217 1.19 -4.98 13.88
CA ALA A 217 0.13 -5.42 12.97
C ALA A 217 0.66 -6.44 11.96
N VAL A 218 -0.23 -7.28 11.42
CA VAL A 218 0.10 -8.31 10.42
C VAL A 218 -0.85 -8.24 9.24
N GLY A 219 -0.33 -8.48 8.04
CA GLY A 219 -1.12 -8.58 6.83
C GLY A 219 -0.37 -9.27 5.69
N MET A 220 -0.99 -9.25 4.51
CA MET A 220 -0.58 -10.10 3.37
C MET A 220 -0.19 -9.31 2.12
N SER A 221 0.11 -8.02 2.28
CA SER A 221 0.42 -7.09 1.17
C SER A 221 1.36 -5.96 1.60
N THR A 222 1.42 -4.87 0.81
CA THR A 222 2.13 -3.62 1.12
C THR A 222 3.64 -3.69 0.98
N VAL A 223 4.32 -4.52 1.78
CA VAL A 223 5.79 -4.50 1.88
C VAL A 223 6.51 -4.68 0.53
N PRO A 224 6.07 -5.55 -0.40
CA PRO A 224 6.70 -5.65 -1.72
C PRO A 224 6.60 -4.33 -2.51
N GLU A 225 5.46 -3.64 -2.44
CA GLU A 225 5.22 -2.36 -3.12
C GLU A 225 6.16 -1.29 -2.56
N VAL A 226 6.32 -1.25 -1.23
CA VAL A 226 7.24 -0.34 -0.53
C VAL A 226 8.68 -0.58 -0.96
N ILE A 227 9.13 -1.84 -1.01
CA ILE A 227 10.50 -2.19 -1.44
C ILE A 227 10.76 -1.66 -2.87
N VAL A 228 9.82 -1.85 -3.79
CA VAL A 228 9.99 -1.38 -5.18
C VAL A 228 9.91 0.14 -5.28
N ALA A 229 9.05 0.78 -4.49
CA ALA A 229 8.96 2.24 -4.43
C ALA A 229 10.28 2.86 -3.97
N ARG A 230 10.85 2.37 -2.86
CA ARG A 230 12.14 2.82 -2.34
C ARG A 230 13.29 2.51 -3.28
N HIS A 231 13.28 1.36 -3.94
CA HIS A 231 14.23 1.06 -5.01
C HIS A 231 14.22 2.13 -6.10
N CYS A 232 13.03 2.61 -6.48
CA CYS A 232 12.84 3.66 -7.47
C CYS A 232 13.01 5.10 -6.93
N GLY A 233 13.36 5.27 -5.65
CA GLY A 233 13.52 6.58 -5.02
C GLY A 233 12.21 7.28 -4.63
N LEU A 234 11.06 6.61 -4.69
CA LEU A 234 9.78 7.18 -4.26
C LEU A 234 9.75 7.34 -2.73
N ARG A 235 9.14 8.43 -2.28
CA ARG A 235 8.76 8.69 -0.89
C ARG A 235 7.54 7.84 -0.53
N VAL A 236 7.46 7.29 0.68
CA VAL A 236 6.40 6.34 1.03
C VAL A 236 5.75 6.66 2.38
N LEU A 237 4.42 6.64 2.38
CA LEU A 237 3.58 6.59 3.58
C LEU A 237 2.78 5.28 3.60
N GLY A 238 2.87 4.54 4.70
CA GLY A 238 2.09 3.32 4.92
C GLY A 238 0.99 3.52 5.94
N ILE A 239 -0.21 3.03 5.62
CA ILE A 239 -1.39 3.13 6.50
C ILE A 239 -2.05 1.75 6.59
N SER A 240 -2.23 1.25 7.80
CA SER A 240 -2.99 0.03 8.07
C SER A 240 -4.26 0.38 8.84
N LEU A 241 -5.40 -0.10 8.37
CA LEU A 241 -6.62 -0.14 9.16
C LEU A 241 -6.63 -1.45 9.96
N ILE A 242 -6.71 -1.36 11.28
CA ILE A 242 -6.83 -2.55 12.14
C ILE A 242 -8.25 -3.08 12.03
N THR A 243 -8.44 -4.15 11.26
CA THR A 243 -9.78 -4.67 10.93
C THR A 243 -10.25 -5.77 11.88
N ASN A 244 -9.32 -6.38 12.61
CA ASN A 244 -9.60 -7.39 13.63
C ASN A 244 -8.47 -7.39 14.66
N LYS A 245 -8.74 -7.92 15.86
CA LYS A 245 -7.69 -8.33 16.78
C LYS A 245 -7.30 -9.77 16.46
N VAL A 246 -6.01 -10.06 16.43
CA VAL A 246 -5.58 -11.44 16.18
C VAL A 246 -5.87 -12.33 17.39
N VAL A 247 -6.17 -13.59 17.14
CA VAL A 247 -6.52 -14.54 18.20
C VAL A 247 -5.23 -15.02 18.88
N MET A 248 -5.09 -14.76 20.18
CA MET A 248 -3.88 -15.08 20.95
C MET A 248 -4.10 -16.06 22.12
N SER A 249 -5.34 -16.49 22.33
CA SER A 249 -5.72 -17.45 23.37
C SER A 249 -6.36 -18.68 22.74
N TYR A 250 -5.90 -19.86 23.13
CA TYR A 250 -6.48 -21.14 22.71
C TYR A 250 -7.92 -21.33 23.22
N ASN A 251 -8.35 -20.55 24.21
CA ASN A 251 -9.70 -20.61 24.76
C ASN A 251 -10.68 -19.64 24.06
N SER A 252 -10.19 -18.77 23.18
CA SER A 252 -11.05 -17.85 22.43
C SER A 252 -11.90 -18.62 21.43
N GLN A 253 -13.15 -18.18 21.25
CA GLN A 253 -14.05 -18.68 20.20
C GLN A 253 -14.07 -17.77 18.96
N GLU A 254 -13.39 -16.63 19.02
CA GLU A 254 -13.31 -15.68 17.90
C GLU A 254 -12.47 -16.27 16.76
N LYS A 255 -12.84 -15.93 15.52
CA LYS A 255 -12.14 -16.35 14.31
C LYS A 255 -12.09 -15.20 13.32
N ALA A 256 -10.89 -14.89 12.83
CA ALA A 256 -10.72 -13.95 11.73
C ALA A 256 -11.49 -14.46 10.49
N ASN A 257 -12.23 -13.56 9.85
CA ASN A 257 -13.03 -13.84 8.66
C ASN A 257 -13.04 -12.60 7.76
N HIS A 258 -13.20 -12.81 6.45
CA HIS A 258 -13.08 -11.73 5.47
C HIS A 258 -14.29 -10.78 5.48
N GLU A 259 -15.48 -11.28 5.80
CA GLU A 259 -16.70 -10.48 5.91
C GLU A 259 -16.56 -9.39 6.99
N GLU A 260 -15.99 -9.71 8.14
CA GLU A 260 -15.74 -8.75 9.21
C GLU A 260 -14.73 -7.67 8.78
N VAL A 261 -13.68 -8.07 8.06
CA VAL A 261 -12.69 -7.14 7.51
C VAL A 261 -13.36 -6.10 6.62
N LEU A 262 -14.18 -6.54 5.66
CA LEU A 262 -14.91 -5.63 4.77
C LEU A 262 -15.87 -4.72 5.53
N ARG A 263 -16.59 -5.25 6.53
CA ARG A 263 -17.52 -4.46 7.35
C ARG A 263 -16.81 -3.33 8.10
N ILE A 264 -15.67 -3.61 8.73
CA ILE A 264 -14.92 -2.59 9.47
C ILE A 264 -14.34 -1.54 8.52
N SER A 265 -13.88 -1.95 7.34
CA SER A 265 -13.42 -1.01 6.33
C SER A 265 -14.51 -0.01 5.94
N VAL A 266 -15.75 -0.44 5.75
CA VAL A 266 -16.89 0.48 5.49
C VAL A 266 -17.08 1.49 6.64
N VAL A 267 -16.98 1.04 7.89
CA VAL A 267 -17.14 1.89 9.08
C VAL A 267 -16.05 2.98 9.18
N ARG A 268 -14.84 2.71 8.67
CA ARG A 268 -13.70 3.64 8.72
C ARG A 268 -13.33 4.29 7.39
N ALA A 269 -14.04 3.96 6.30
CA ALA A 269 -13.79 4.49 4.97
C ALA A 269 -13.81 6.02 4.94
N GLU A 270 -14.86 6.64 5.52
CA GLU A 270 -14.99 8.10 5.56
C GLU A 270 -13.85 8.77 6.34
N ALA A 271 -13.44 8.20 7.48
CA ALA A 271 -12.34 8.74 8.28
C ALA A 271 -11.01 8.64 7.53
N LEU A 272 -10.72 7.51 6.90
CA LEU A 272 -9.52 7.35 6.08
C LEU A 272 -9.52 8.25 4.86
N GLN A 273 -10.67 8.41 4.21
CA GLN A 273 -10.82 9.33 3.09
C GLN A 273 -10.54 10.77 3.51
N LYS A 274 -11.13 11.24 4.62
CA LYS A 274 -10.87 12.58 5.17
C LYS A 274 -9.41 12.75 5.52
N LEU A 275 -8.80 11.76 6.17
CA LEU A 275 -7.39 11.81 6.55
C LEU A 275 -6.47 11.94 5.33
N VAL A 276 -6.65 11.11 4.31
CA VAL A 276 -5.83 11.15 3.09
C VAL A 276 -6.09 12.45 2.32
N THR A 277 -7.34 12.87 2.17
CA THR A 277 -7.69 14.12 1.46
C THR A 277 -7.05 15.34 2.14
N HIS A 278 -7.10 15.39 3.48
CA HIS A 278 -6.52 16.47 4.27
C HIS A 278 -4.99 16.48 4.17
N LEU A 279 -4.36 15.31 4.33
CA LEU A 279 -2.91 15.13 4.15
C LEU A 279 -2.43 15.63 2.79
N LEU A 280 -3.15 15.27 1.71
CA LEU A 280 -2.82 15.71 0.35
C LEU A 280 -2.97 17.22 0.18
N GLY A 281 -3.92 17.85 0.85
CA GLY A 281 -4.03 19.30 0.94
C GLY A 281 -2.76 19.94 1.50
N LYS A 282 -2.29 19.44 2.64
CA LYS A 282 -1.06 19.94 3.29
C LYS A 282 0.18 19.73 2.42
N LEU A 283 0.27 18.62 1.69
CA LEU A 283 1.35 18.38 0.72
C LEU A 283 1.34 19.39 -0.44
N GLY A 284 0.15 19.80 -0.89
CA GLY A 284 -0.02 20.80 -1.94
C GLY A 284 0.39 22.21 -1.52
N GLU A 285 0.13 22.59 -0.27
CA GLU A 285 0.54 23.88 0.30
C GLU A 285 2.05 23.92 0.62
N SER A 286 2.62 22.76 0.95
CA SER A 286 4.03 22.59 1.24
C SER A 286 4.86 22.46 -0.04
N THR A 287 4.82 23.46 -0.93
CA THR A 287 5.68 23.50 -2.14
C THR A 287 7.18 23.66 -1.85
N ASN A 288 7.60 23.45 -0.59
CA ASN A 288 8.98 23.48 -0.10
C ASN A 288 9.42 22.14 0.50
N PHE A 289 8.91 21.01 0.00
CA PHE A 289 9.62 19.74 0.18
C PHE A 289 10.68 19.64 -0.92
N PRO A 290 11.98 19.58 -0.56
CA PRO A 290 13.09 19.57 -1.51
C PRO A 290 13.05 18.36 -2.46
#